data_AF-A0A1G1DAV8-F1
#
_entry.id   AF-A0A1G1DAV8-F1
#
_cell.length_a   1.000
_cell.length_b   1.000
_cell.length_c   1.000
_cell.angle_alpha   90.00
_cell.angle_beta   90.00
_cell.angle_gamma   90.00
#
_symmetry.space_group_name_H-M   'P 1'
#
loop_
_entity.id
_entity.type
_entity.pdbx_description
1 polymer ?
#
loop_
_entity_poly.entity_id
_entity_poly.type
_entity_poly.pdbx_seq_one_letter_code
_entity_poly.pdbx_strand_id
1 'polypeptide(L)'
;MDQRELTEEQKRILKQCLWDLKLTPEEFLDIIEGKSTRKWPERAFCVARLLESVNWFKIVKLIDPKILCNLWGEAKRYVRFKEIKEGMDFACRILQ
;
A
#
# COMPACT_ATOMS: atom_id res chain seq x y z
N MET A 1 16.39 -14.12 7.07
CA MET A 1 15.45 -13.12 6.52
C MET A 1 15.29 -13.48 5.06
N ASP A 2 14.22 -14.17 4.70
CA ASP A 2 13.91 -14.39 3.29
C ASP A 2 13.49 -13.05 2.70
N GLN A 3 14.38 -12.45 1.90
CA GLN A 3 13.99 -11.37 1.02
C GLN A 3 13.07 -11.98 -0.04
N ARG A 4 11.78 -11.68 0.07
CA ARG A 4 10.80 -12.07 -0.94
C ARG A 4 11.21 -11.43 -2.25
N GLU A 5 11.67 -12.24 -3.21
CA GLU A 5 11.93 -11.74 -4.56
C GLU A 5 10.59 -11.42 -5.22
N LEU A 6 10.38 -10.14 -5.51
CA LEU A 6 9.23 -9.67 -6.25
C LEU A 6 9.38 -10.05 -7.73
N THR A 7 8.28 -10.45 -8.36
CA THR A 7 8.26 -10.62 -9.81
C THR A 7 8.38 -9.26 -10.50
N GLU A 8 8.82 -9.26 -11.76
CA GLU A 8 8.97 -8.01 -12.52
C GLU A 8 7.66 -7.22 -12.66
N GLU A 9 6.52 -7.90 -12.75
CA GLU A 9 5.21 -7.23 -12.75
C GLU A 9 4.92 -6.57 -11.40
N GLN A 10 5.22 -7.23 -10.28
CA GLN A 10 5.04 -6.65 -8.95
C GLN A 10 5.94 -5.42 -8.76
N LYS A 11 7.20 -5.50 -9.18
CA LYS A 11 8.13 -4.36 -9.16
C LYS A 11 7.59 -3.21 -10.01
N ARG A 12 7.06 -3.49 -11.21
CA ARG A 12 6.49 -2.47 -12.10
C ARG A 12 5.26 -1.79 -11.51
N ILE A 13 4.41 -2.54 -10.81
CA ILE A 13 3.26 -1.97 -10.09
C ILE A 13 3.73 -1.04 -8.98
N LEU A 14 4.64 -1.52 -8.12
CA LEU A 14 5.10 -0.75 -6.97
C LEU A 14 5.91 0.49 -7.37
N LYS A 15 6.68 0.45 -8.47
CA LYS A 15 7.40 1.63 -9.01
C LYS A 15 6.49 2.82 -9.31
N GLN A 16 5.21 2.61 -9.62
CA GLN A 16 4.24 3.71 -9.82
C GLN A 16 4.04 4.55 -8.56
N CYS A 17 4.33 4.01 -7.38
CA CYS A 17 4.17 4.68 -6.09
C CYS A 17 5.41 5.47 -5.66
N LEU A 18 6.53 5.38 -6.38
CA LEU A 18 7.87 5.75 -5.89
C LEU A 18 8.52 6.92 -6.63
N TRP A 19 7.76 7.66 -7.44
CA TRP A 19 8.31 8.72 -8.30
C TRP A 19 8.99 9.87 -7.52
N ASP A 20 8.60 10.10 -6.27
CA ASP A 20 9.14 11.10 -5.33
C ASP A 20 9.84 10.47 -4.11
N LEU A 21 9.92 9.14 -4.04
CA LEU A 21 10.47 8.43 -2.89
C LEU A 21 11.78 7.75 -3.26
N LYS A 22 12.82 7.98 -2.45
CA LYS A 22 14.08 7.24 -2.54
C LYS A 22 13.93 5.88 -1.84
N LEU A 23 13.14 4.98 -2.45
CA LEU A 23 12.87 3.61 -2.01
C LEU A 23 12.89 2.64 -3.20
N THR A 24 13.21 1.38 -2.94
CA THR A 24 12.94 0.28 -3.88
C THR A 24 11.52 -0.27 -3.69
N PRO A 25 10.97 -1.01 -4.68
CA PRO A 25 9.72 -1.75 -4.54
C PRO A 25 9.66 -2.64 -3.29
N GLU A 26 10.75 -3.33 -3.00
CA GLU A 26 10.90 -4.25 -1.86
C GLU A 26 10.83 -3.47 -0.55
N GLU A 27 11.60 -2.37 -0.43
CA GLU A 27 11.57 -1.50 0.75
C GLU A 27 10.18 -0.90 0.99
N PHE A 28 9.49 -0.50 -0.08
CA PHE A 28 8.13 0.03 0.02
C PHE A 28 7.13 -1.01 0.51
N LEU A 29 7.25 -2.25 0.03
CA LEU A 29 6.42 -3.35 0.48
C LEU A 29 6.73 -3.72 1.94
N ASP A 30 8.01 -3.77 2.31
CA ASP A 30 8.44 -4.03 3.69
C ASP A 30 7.91 -3.01 4.68
N ILE A 31 7.78 -1.74 4.28
CA ILE A 31 7.12 -0.71 5.08
C ILE A 31 5.64 -1.07 5.28
N ILE A 32 4.88 -1.35 4.21
CA ILE A 32 3.44 -1.69 4.32
C ILE A 32 3.25 -2.92 5.22
N GLU A 33 4.07 -3.94 5.04
CA GLU A 33 4.04 -5.19 5.82
C GLU A 33 4.53 -5.02 7.28
N GLY A 34 5.07 -3.85 7.65
CA GLY A 34 5.55 -3.57 9.00
C GLY A 34 6.88 -4.25 9.34
N LYS A 35 7.64 -4.67 8.33
CA LYS A 35 8.97 -5.27 8.45
C LYS A 35 10.09 -4.23 8.49
N SER A 36 9.82 -3.02 7.98
CA SER A 36 10.77 -1.92 8.01
C SER A 36 10.87 -1.27 9.39
N THR A 37 12.09 -0.94 9.81
CA THR A 37 12.37 -0.16 11.04
C THR A 37 12.43 1.35 10.79
N ARG A 38 12.16 1.78 9.55
CA ARG A 38 12.26 3.17 9.13
C ARG A 38 11.10 4.00 9.72
N LYS A 39 11.39 5.26 10.09
CA LYS A 39 10.37 6.19 10.64
C LYS A 39 9.49 6.83 9.56
N TRP A 40 10.03 7.07 8.36
CA TRP A 40 9.33 7.72 7.25
C TRP A 40 9.85 7.19 5.89
N PRO A 41 8.99 6.89 4.89
CA PRO A 41 7.53 6.91 4.95
C PRO A 41 6.91 5.91 5.93
N GLU A 42 5.79 6.28 6.54
CA GLU A 42 5.06 5.42 7.47
C GLU A 42 4.04 4.53 6.73
N ARG A 43 3.58 3.46 7.38
CA ARG A 43 2.72 2.43 6.77
C ARG A 43 1.43 3.02 6.19
N ALA A 44 0.75 3.87 6.97
CA ALA A 44 -0.49 4.53 6.57
C ALA A 44 -0.31 5.39 5.32
N PHE A 45 0.80 6.13 5.24
CA PHE A 45 1.12 6.91 4.06
C PHE A 45 1.38 6.02 2.84
N CYS A 46 2.17 4.96 2.97
CA CYS A 46 2.44 4.03 1.88
C CYS A 46 1.16 3.37 1.36
N VAL A 47 0.22 2.99 2.23
CA VAL A 47 -1.09 2.45 1.84
C VAL A 47 -1.90 3.49 1.04
N ALA A 48 -1.98 4.73 1.51
CA ALA A 48 -2.67 5.78 0.76
C ALA A 48 -2.03 6.02 -0.61
N ARG A 49 -0.70 6.09 -0.66
CA ARG A 49 0.08 6.21 -1.90
C ARG A 49 -0.24 5.09 -2.89
N LEU A 50 -0.28 3.85 -2.39
CA LEU A 50 -0.60 2.69 -3.19
C LEU A 50 -2.02 2.77 -3.77
N LEU A 51 -3.01 3.10 -2.94
CA LEU A 51 -4.41 3.23 -3.34
C LEU A 51 -4.62 4.32 -4.41
N GLU A 52 -3.90 5.44 -4.30
CA GLU A 52 -3.99 6.53 -5.29
C GLU A 52 -3.26 6.25 -6.60
N SER A 53 -2.27 5.36 -6.58
CA SER A 53 -1.37 5.14 -7.72
C SER A 53 -1.69 3.87 -8.49
N VAL A 54 -2.40 2.92 -7.87
CA VAL A 54 -2.59 1.57 -8.41
C VAL A 54 -4.05 1.16 -8.28
N ASN A 55 -4.57 0.49 -9.31
CA ASN A 55 -5.91 -0.09 -9.27
C ASN A 55 -6.04 -1.17 -8.18
N TRP A 56 -7.14 -1.14 -7.42
CA TRP A 56 -7.46 -2.08 -6.34
C TRP A 56 -7.20 -3.56 -6.69
N PHE A 57 -7.63 -4.03 -7.85
CA PHE A 57 -7.48 -5.44 -8.24
C PHE A 57 -6.01 -5.87 -8.44
N LYS A 58 -5.11 -4.92 -8.68
CA LYS A 58 -3.67 -5.17 -8.68
C LYS A 58 -3.10 -5.13 -7.27
N ILE A 59 -3.59 -4.22 -6.43
CA ILE A 59 -3.18 -4.08 -5.03
C ILE A 59 -3.44 -5.38 -4.26
N VAL A 60 -4.65 -5.94 -4.36
CA VAL A 60 -5.03 -7.15 -3.61
C VAL A 60 -4.30 -8.42 -4.05
N LYS A 61 -3.61 -8.38 -5.20
CA LYS A 61 -2.68 -9.46 -5.63
C LYS A 61 -1.30 -9.32 -4.99
N LEU A 62 -0.96 -8.15 -4.46
CA LEU A 62 0.32 -7.85 -3.81
C LEU A 62 0.22 -7.97 -2.30
N ILE A 63 -0.83 -7.39 -1.73
CA ILE A 63 -1.02 -7.21 -0.29
C ILE A 63 -2.38 -7.76 0.10
N ASP A 64 -2.41 -8.52 1.19
CA ASP A 64 -3.65 -9.04 1.77
C ASP A 64 -4.60 -7.87 2.12
N PRO A 65 -5.86 -7.88 1.64
CA PRO A 65 -6.84 -6.85 1.97
C PRO A 65 -7.00 -6.57 3.47
N LYS A 66 -6.79 -7.57 4.34
CA LYS A 66 -6.83 -7.39 5.80
C LYS A 66 -5.78 -6.39 6.29
N ILE A 67 -4.58 -6.41 5.71
CA ILE A 67 -3.51 -5.45 6.06
C ILE A 67 -3.95 -4.04 5.69
N LEU A 68 -4.54 -3.88 4.50
CA LEU A 68 -5.03 -2.58 4.02
C LEU A 68 -6.13 -2.03 4.94
N CYS A 69 -7.07 -2.89 5.35
CA CYS A 69 -8.16 -2.49 6.22
C CYS A 69 -7.74 -2.18 7.65
N ASN A 70 -6.76 -2.91 8.19
CA ASN A 70 -6.18 -2.59 9.49
C ASN A 70 -5.48 -1.22 9.49
N LEU A 71 -4.88 -0.82 8.36
CA LEU A 71 -4.22 0.47 8.20
C LEU A 71 -5.17 1.59 7.72
N TRP A 72 -6.40 1.25 7.32
CA TRP A 72 -7.30 2.19 6.64
C TRP A 72 -7.64 3.40 7.50
N GLY A 73 -7.91 3.19 8.80
CA GLY A 73 -8.27 4.28 9.71
C GLY A 73 -7.23 5.42 9.73
N GLU A 74 -5.95 5.07 9.70
CA GLU A 74 -4.86 6.05 9.63
C GLU A 74 -4.59 6.51 8.19
N ALA A 75 -4.61 5.59 7.21
CA ALA A 75 -4.31 5.89 5.80
C ALA A 75 -5.31 6.88 5.19
N LYS A 76 -6.57 6.86 5.63
CA LYS A 76 -7.65 7.72 5.14
C LYS A 76 -7.31 9.22 5.18
N ARG A 77 -6.48 9.66 6.14
CA ARG A 77 -6.05 11.07 6.27
C ARG A 77 -5.12 11.51 5.12
N TYR A 78 -4.42 10.57 4.49
CA TYR A 78 -3.48 10.84 3.40
C TYR A 78 -4.12 10.71 2.01
N VAL A 79 -5.24 10.01 1.89
CA VAL A 79 -5.97 9.89 0.62
C VAL A 79 -6.64 11.22 0.29
N ARG A 80 -6.49 11.67 -0.95
CA ARG A 80 -7.01 12.93 -1.49
C ARG A 80 -8.34 12.72 -2.21
N PHE A 81 -8.45 11.64 -2.98
CA PHE A 81 -9.64 11.35 -3.79
C PHE A 81 -10.77 10.76 -2.96
N LYS A 82 -11.97 11.35 -3.07
CA LYS A 82 -13.15 10.97 -2.29
C LYS A 82 -13.64 9.57 -2.66
N GLU A 83 -13.60 9.25 -3.94
CA GLU A 83 -14.04 7.97 -4.51
C GLU A 83 -13.22 6.80 -3.95
N ILE A 84 -11.92 7.00 -3.75
CA ILE A 84 -11.04 6.00 -3.10
C ILE A 84 -11.41 5.84 -1.64
N LYS A 85 -11.73 6.93 -0.92
CA LYS A 85 -12.17 6.86 0.48
C LYS A 85 -13.46 6.06 0.63
N GLU A 86 -14.46 6.37 -0.18
CA GLU A 86 -15.74 5.68 -0.16
C GLU A 86 -15.60 4.20 -0.56
N GLY A 87 -14.78 3.92 -1.58
CA GLY A 87 -14.48 2.55 -1.99
C GLY A 87 -13.80 1.74 -0.88
N MET A 88 -12.82 2.33 -0.19
CA MET A 88 -12.14 1.67 0.94
C MET A 88 -13.03 1.51 2.17
N ASP A 89 -13.85 2.51 2.52
CA ASP A 89 -14.85 2.40 3.59
C ASP A 89 -15.80 1.22 3.32
N PHE A 90 -16.26 1.07 2.08
CA PHE A 90 -17.08 -0.07 1.67
C PHE A 90 -16.30 -1.39 1.74
N ALA A 91 -15.11 -1.46 1.12
CA ALA A 91 -14.31 -2.68 1.06
C ALA A 91 -13.99 -3.22 2.46
N CYS A 92 -13.57 -2.34 3.38
CA CYS A 92 -13.22 -2.75 4.74
C CYS A 92 -14.42 -3.17 5.58
N ARG A 93 -15.61 -2.62 5.33
CA ARG A 93 -16.85 -3.12 5.95
C ARG A 93 -17.20 -4.55 5.53
N ILE A 94 -16.82 -4.97 4.32
CA ILE A 94 -17.14 -6.30 3.77
C ILE A 94 -16.06 -7.35 4.11
N LEU A 95 -14.81 -6.93 4.25
CA LEU A 95 -13.65 -7.82 4.38
C LEU A 95 -13.14 -7.99 5.84
N GLN A 96 -13.68 -7.22 6.77
CA GLN A 96 -13.49 -7.37 8.22
C GLN A 96 -14.58 -8.25 8.82
#